data_AF-A0A2D8NPY3-F1
#
_entry.id   AF-A0A2D8NPY3-F1
#
_cell.length_a   1.000
_cell.length_b   1.000
_cell.length_c   1.000
_cell.angle_alpha   90.00
_cell.angle_beta   90.00
_cell.angle_gamma   90.00
#
_symmetry.space_group_name_H-M   'P 1'
#
loop_
_entity.id
_entity.type
_entity.pdbx_description
1 polymer ?
#
loop_
_entity_poly.entity_id
_entity_poly.type
_entity_poly.pdbx_seq_one_letter_code
_entity_poly.pdbx_strand_id
1 'polypeptide(L)' 'MLDNSEALREPDDLAAALDADGAARAAWDAFPPSARKFGIAQVDLARRPATRLARITSIVTAAREGRRPS' A
#
# COMPACT_ATOMS: atom_id res chain seq x y z
N MET A 1 -13.01 -4.28 -5.52
CA MET A 1 -13.96 -4.06 -4.42
C MET A 1 -13.28 -3.00 -3.55
N LEU A 2 -13.93 -1.88 -3.24
CA LEU A 2 -13.30 -0.77 -2.49
C LEU A 2 -13.31 -1.02 -0.97
N ASP A 3 -13.89 -2.15 -0.53
CA ASP A 3 -14.15 -2.47 0.89
C ASP A 3 -12.91 -2.35 1.77
N ASN A 4 -11.74 -2.72 1.25
CA ASN A 4 -10.48 -2.61 1.96
C ASN A 4 -10.10 -1.13 2.18
N SER A 5 -10.07 -0.32 1.13
CA SER A 5 -9.75 1.11 1.25
C SER A 5 -10.71 1.91 2.15
N GLU A 6 -12.02 1.62 2.08
CA GLU A 6 -13.02 2.28 2.94
C GLU A 6 -12.90 1.85 4.41
N ALA A 7 -12.54 0.59 4.66
CA ALA A 7 -12.28 0.07 6.00
C ALA A 7 -10.85 0.35 6.51
N LEU A 8 -10.01 1.01 5.71
CA LEU A 8 -8.57 1.16 5.95
C LEU A 8 -7.86 -0.19 6.23
N ARG A 9 -8.37 -1.27 5.62
CA ARG A 9 -7.82 -2.61 5.69
C ARG A 9 -6.85 -2.83 4.54
N GLU A 10 -5.66 -3.30 4.85
CA GLU A 10 -4.67 -3.64 3.84
C GLU A 10 -5.05 -4.94 3.12
N PRO A 11 -4.94 -5.01 1.79
CA PRO A 11 -4.96 -6.28 1.07
C PRO A 11 -3.77 -7.15 1.49
N ASP A 12 -3.98 -8.46 1.59
CA ASP A 12 -3.00 -9.39 2.16
C ASP A 12 -1.62 -9.32 1.48
N ASP A 13 -1.59 -9.10 0.16
CA ASP A 13 -0.35 -8.99 -0.61
C ASP A 13 0.36 -7.63 -0.46
N LEU A 14 -0.38 -6.56 -0.19
CA LEU A 14 0.23 -5.28 0.21
C LEU A 14 0.81 -5.39 1.62
N ALA A 15 0.06 -5.98 2.56
CA ALA A 15 0.52 -6.18 3.94
C ALA A 15 1.80 -7.03 3.97
N ALA A 16 1.79 -8.19 3.31
CA ALA A 16 2.95 -9.07 3.24
C ALA A 16 4.19 -8.39 2.63
N ALA A 17 4.01 -7.54 1.62
CA ALA A 17 5.11 -6.81 0.99
C ALA A 17 5.67 -5.69 1.87
N LEU A 18 4.81 -5.00 2.63
CA LEU A 18 5.24 -4.03 3.64
C LEU A 18 5.97 -4.72 4.79
N ASP A 19 5.44 -5.83 5.29
CA ASP A 19 6.00 -6.58 6.42
C ASP A 19 7.38 -7.19 6.09
N ALA A 20 7.67 -7.43 4.81
CA ALA A 20 8.99 -7.87 4.34
C ALA A 20 10.07 -6.77 4.40
N ASP A 21 9.70 -5.50 4.52
CA ASP A 21 10.62 -4.36 4.70
C ASP A 21 10.21 -3.54 5.93
N GLY A 22 10.87 -3.77 7.06
CA GLY A 22 10.56 -3.12 8.32
C GLY A 22 10.63 -1.58 8.29
N ALA A 23 11.47 -0.99 7.41
CA ALA A 23 11.50 0.46 7.25
C ALA A 23 10.27 0.97 6.49
N ALA A 24 9.86 0.25 5.44
CA ALA A 24 8.63 0.56 4.70
C ALA A 24 7.39 0.40 5.59
N ARG A 25 7.28 -0.69 6.37
CA ARG A 25 6.20 -0.91 7.34
C ARG A 25 6.08 0.23 8.34
N ALA A 26 7.18 0.59 8.99
CA ALA A 26 7.20 1.65 10.00
C ALA A 26 6.78 3.02 9.42
N ALA A 27 7.27 3.36 8.23
CA ALA A 27 6.87 4.60 7.56
C ALA A 27 5.40 4.58 7.13
N TRP A 28 4.93 3.46 6.59
CA TRP A 28 3.55 3.27 6.18
C TRP A 28 2.58 3.42 7.36
N ASP A 29 2.88 2.81 8.51
CA ASP A 29 2.09 2.92 9.74
C ASP A 29 2.00 4.36 10.26
N ALA A 30 3.07 5.14 10.07
CA ALA A 30 3.12 6.55 10.46
C ALA A 30 2.35 7.47 9.49
N PHE A 31 1.98 7.00 8.29
CA PHE A 31 1.25 7.83 7.34
C PHE A 31 -0.19 8.13 7.80
N PRO A 32 -0.71 9.33 7.51
CA PRO A 32 -2.10 9.67 7.78
C PRO A 32 -3.06 8.65 7.16
N PRO A 33 -4.22 8.37 7.79
CA PRO A 33 -5.21 7.42 7.26
C PRO A 33 -5.60 7.68 5.80
N SER A 34 -5.67 8.94 5.38
CA SER A 34 -5.99 9.30 3.98
C SER A 34 -4.94 8.83 2.98
N ALA A 35 -3.65 8.90 3.33
CA ALA A 35 -2.56 8.43 2.47
C ALA A 35 -2.55 6.90 2.36
N ARG A 36 -2.78 6.21 3.48
CA ARG A 36 -2.92 4.74 3.50
C ARG A 36 -4.14 4.30 2.69
N LYS A 37 -5.30 4.94 2.90
CA LYS A 37 -6.53 4.70 2.13
C LYS A 37 -6.28 4.85 0.62
N PHE A 38 -5.58 5.90 0.21
CA PHE A 38 -5.25 6.12 -1.19
C PHE A 38 -4.34 5.01 -1.77
N GLY A 39 -3.28 4.60 -1.05
CA GLY A 39 -2.43 3.48 -1.48
C GLY A 39 -3.19 2.15 -1.57
N ILE A 40 -4.04 1.85 -0.58
CA ILE A 40 -4.91 0.66 -0.59
C ILE A 40 -5.83 0.69 -1.82
N ALA A 41 -6.47 1.83 -2.11
CA ALA A 41 -7.35 1.98 -3.27
C ALA A 41 -6.60 1.77 -4.61
N GLN A 42 -5.36 2.26 -4.74
CA GLN A 42 -4.53 2.00 -5.93
C GLN A 42 -4.32 0.49 -6.17
N VAL A 43 -4.12 -0.28 -5.10
CA VAL A 43 -3.92 -1.73 -5.16
C VAL A 43 -5.25 -2.44 -5.47
N ASP A 44 -6.34 -2.10 -4.79
CA ASP A 44 -7.68 -2.69 -5.01
C ASP A 44 -8.21 -2.47 -6.44
N LEU A 45 -7.91 -1.32 -7.05
CA LEU A 45 -8.31 -0.99 -8.41
C LEU A 45 -7.45 -1.68 -9.47
N ALA A 46 -6.25 -2.15 -9.13
CA ALA A 46 -5.34 -2.81 -10.05
C ALA A 46 -5.75 -4.30 -10.28
N ARG A 47 -6.70 -4.51 -11.19
CA ARG A 47 -7.25 -5.86 -11.49
C ARG A 47 -6.29 -6.79 -12.20
N ARG A 48 -5.33 -6.25 -12.97
CA ARG A 48 -4.32 -7.06 -13.68
C ARG A 48 -3.19 -7.41 -12.72
N PRO A 49 -2.79 -8.69 -12.58
CA PRO A 49 -1.76 -9.11 -11.63
C PRO A 49 -0.45 -8.32 -11.77
N ALA A 50 0.02 -8.09 -13.00
CA ALA A 50 1.24 -7.32 -13.26
C ALA A 50 1.13 -5.86 -12.79
N THR A 51 -0.01 -5.21 -13.01
CA THR A 51 -0.26 -3.84 -12.54
C THR A 51 -0.35 -3.78 -11.02
N ARG A 52 -0.99 -4.79 -10.41
CA ARG A 52 -1.12 -4.90 -8.96
C ARG A 52 0.25 -5.03 -8.29
N LEU A 53 1.08 -5.93 -8.79
CA LEU A 53 2.45 -6.10 -8.33
C LEU A 53 3.24 -4.79 -8.47
N ALA A 54 3.16 -4.12 -9.62
CA ALA A 54 3.85 -2.85 -9.83
C ALA A 54 3.40 -1.75 -8.85
N ARG A 55 2.10 -1.68 -8.51
CA ARG A 55 1.58 -0.75 -7.51
C ARG A 55 2.12 -1.08 -6.11
N ILE A 56 2.09 -2.34 -5.71
CA ILE A 56 2.62 -2.79 -4.41
C ILE A 56 4.11 -2.45 -4.32
N THR A 57 4.93 -2.81 -5.31
CA THR A 57 6.36 -2.50 -5.34
C THR A 57 6.60 -0.99 -5.24
N SER A 58 5.83 -0.18 -5.99
CA SER A 58 5.96 1.28 -5.94
C SER A 58 5.63 1.85 -4.55
N ILE A 59 4.58 1.33 -3.90
CA ILE A 59 4.17 1.77 -2.56
C ILE A 59 5.24 1.40 -1.53
N VAL A 60 5.74 0.16 -1.54
CA VAL A 60 6.79 -0.29 -0.61
C VAL A 60 8.06 0.52 -0.78
N THR A 61 8.53 0.73 -2.01
CA THR A 61 9.71 1.56 -2.29
C THR A 61 9.51 3.01 -1.83
N ALA A 62 8.35 3.61 -2.12
CA ALA A 62 8.06 4.98 -1.68
C ALA A 62 8.01 5.08 -0.14
N ALA A 63 7.34 4.13 0.52
CA ALA A 63 7.24 4.08 1.97
C ALA A 63 8.61 3.93 2.63
N ARG A 64 9.48 3.05 2.10
CA ARG A 64 10.88 2.90 2.54
C ARG A 64 11.65 4.22 2.50
N GLU A 65 11.35 5.07 1.53
CA GLU A 65 11.93 6.42 1.37
C GLU A 65 11.17 7.50 2.16
N GLY A 66 10.16 7.14 2.96
CA GLY A 66 9.31 8.08 3.70
C GLY A 66 8.35 8.89 2.83
N ARG A 67 8.19 8.52 1.56
CA ARG A 67 7.29 9.17 0.61
C ARG A 67 5.92 8.49 0.62
N ARG A 68 4.87 9.30 0.70
CA ARG A 68 3.49 8.82 0.65
C ARG A 68 3.13 8.36 -0.77
N PRO A 69 2.14 7.45 -0.93
CA PRO A 69 1.62 7.11 -2.24
C PRO A 69 1.04 8.33 -2.97
N SER A 70 1.27 8.42 -4.27
CA SER A 70 0.84 9.50 -5.18
C SER A 70 0.11 8.96 -6.40
#